data_AF-F0IG38-F1
#
_entry.id   AF-F0IG38-F1
#
_cell.length_a   1.000
_cell.length_b   1.000
_cell.length_c   1.000
_cell.angle_alpha   90.00
_cell.angle_beta   90.00
_cell.angle_gamma   90.00
#
_symmetry.space_group_name_H-M   'P 1'
#
loop_
_entity.id
_entity.type
_entity.pdbx_description
1 polymer ?
#
loop_
_entity_poly.entity_id
_entity_poly.type
_entity_poly.pdbx_seq_one_letter_code
_entity_poly.pdbx_strand_id
1 'polypeptide(L)'
;MELKDMKIKTFKEFLEDKTNPVVYCLLSSNGKDFLAKESYKVELHQYNCQHDTFTIETPEDSFDAFNEYIMEHSRDLLGQPLTIKFYQYGKVVQHFSGIITRIYCKRQTG
;
A
#
# COMPACT_ATOMS: atom_id res chain seq x y z
N MET A 1 39.58 12.37 10.55
CA MET A 1 38.23 12.83 10.18
C MET A 1 37.29 11.71 10.58
N GLU A 2 36.72 11.78 11.77
CA GLU A 2 35.84 10.74 12.28
C GLU A 2 34.54 10.74 11.46
N LEU A 3 34.25 9.62 10.81
CA LEU A 3 32.93 9.36 10.23
C LEU A 3 31.97 9.24 11.42
N LYS A 4 31.39 10.38 11.82
CA LYS A 4 30.26 10.43 12.76
C LYS A 4 29.24 9.40 12.31
N ASP A 5 28.87 8.52 13.23
CA ASP A 5 27.84 7.49 13.08
C ASP A 5 26.70 7.99 12.18
N MET A 6 26.73 7.57 10.92
CA MET A 6 25.67 7.87 9.98
C MET A 6 24.51 6.96 10.36
N LYS A 7 23.75 7.36 11.38
CA LYS A 7 22.61 6.62 11.89
C LYS A 7 21.58 6.57 10.77
N ILE A 8 21.50 5.42 10.11
CA ILE A 8 20.53 5.17 9.04
C ILE A 8 19.16 5.30 9.68
N LYS A 9 18.41 6.35 9.28
CA LYS A 9 17.04 6.55 9.74
C LYS A 9 16.20 5.34 9.33
N THR A 10 15.39 4.85 10.26
CA THR A 10 14.39 3.82 9.99
C THR A 10 13.29 4.38 9.08
N PHE A 11 12.54 3.49 8.41
CA PHE A 11 11.41 3.91 7.58
C PHE A 11 10.40 4.79 8.35
N LYS A 12 10.12 4.44 9.61
CA LYS A 12 9.23 5.22 10.47
C LYS A 12 9.75 6.63 10.75
N GLU A 13 11.04 6.77 11.01
CA GLU A 13 11.68 8.07 11.19
C GLU A 13 11.65 8.90 9.90
N PHE A 14 11.75 8.29 8.72
CA PHE A 14 11.57 8.97 7.43
C PHE A 14 10.12 9.37 7.16
N LEU A 15 9.17 8.53 7.54
CA LEU A 15 7.73 8.76 7.36
C LEU A 15 7.23 9.90 8.24
N GLU A 16 7.76 10.02 9.45
CA GLU A 16 7.41 11.07 10.45
C GLU A 16 8.21 12.37 10.26
N ASP A 17 9.21 12.38 9.37
CA ASP A 17 10.05 13.55 9.12
C ASP A 17 9.27 14.67 8.42
N LYS A 18 9.06 15.77 9.14
CA LYS A 18 8.34 16.96 8.65
C LYS A 18 9.09 17.74 7.57
N THR A 19 10.38 17.46 7.39
CA THR A 19 11.23 18.11 6.38
C THR A 19 11.35 17.28 5.10
N ASN A 20 10.88 16.03 5.12
CA ASN A 20 10.94 15.12 3.98
C ASN A 20 9.82 15.43 2.97
N PRO A 21 10.15 15.83 1.72
CA PRO A 21 9.15 16.17 0.71
C PRO A 21 8.56 14.94 0.00
N VAL A 22 9.14 13.75 0.22
CA VAL A 22 8.72 12.51 -0.44
C VAL A 22 7.30 12.15 -0.02
N VAL A 23 6.50 11.77 -1.02
CA VAL A 23 5.16 11.24 -0.81
C VAL A 23 5.25 9.74 -0.68
N TYR A 24 4.81 9.21 0.47
CA TYR A 24 4.71 7.77 0.69
C TYR A 24 3.26 7.34 0.51
N CYS A 25 3.07 6.25 -0.24
CA CYS A 25 1.81 5.54 -0.29
C CYS A 25 1.88 4.40 0.73
N LEU A 26 0.86 4.28 1.59
CA LEU A 26 0.72 3.18 2.55
C LEU A 26 -0.70 2.61 2.46
N LEU A 27 -0.80 1.28 2.43
CA LEU A 27 -2.08 0.58 2.41
C LEU A 27 -2.41 0.06 3.81
N SER A 28 -3.68 0.11 4.18
CA SER A 28 -4.17 -0.46 5.44
C SER A 28 -5.53 -1.10 5.25
N SER A 29 -5.77 -2.24 5.90
CA SER A 29 -7.06 -2.92 5.92
C SER A 29 -7.44 -3.23 7.37
N ASN A 30 -8.68 -2.93 7.78
CA ASN A 30 -9.16 -3.12 9.15
C ASN A 30 -8.24 -2.56 10.25
N GLY A 31 -7.58 -1.43 9.98
CA GLY A 31 -6.66 -0.79 10.92
C GLY A 31 -5.28 -1.45 11.05
N LYS A 32 -5.00 -2.49 10.26
CA LYS A 32 -3.68 -3.14 10.14
C LYS A 32 -2.99 -2.70 8.84
N ASP A 33 -1.67 -2.64 8.88
CA ASP A 33 -0.86 -2.37 7.69
C ASP A 33 -1.01 -3.49 6.66
N PHE A 34 -1.14 -3.11 5.39
CA PHE A 34 -1.34 -4.02 4.27
C PHE A 34 -0.19 -3.80 3.26
N LEU A 35 0.47 -4.87 2.81
CA LEU A 35 1.61 -4.82 1.87
C LEU A 35 2.74 -3.85 2.27
N ALA A 36 2.94 -3.61 3.56
CA ALA A 36 3.87 -2.57 4.04
C ALA A 36 5.36 -2.85 3.79
N LYS A 37 5.73 -4.09 3.45
CA LYS A 37 7.11 -4.49 3.15
C LYS A 37 7.37 -4.70 1.66
N GLU A 38 6.34 -4.52 0.85
CA GLU A 38 6.28 -5.08 -0.49
C GLU A 38 6.18 -4.00 -1.54
N SER A 39 6.67 -4.29 -2.73
CA SER A 39 6.59 -3.37 -3.85
C SER A 39 5.23 -3.51 -4.52
N TYR A 40 4.44 -2.45 -4.53
CA TYR A 40 3.14 -2.44 -5.19
C TYR A 40 2.95 -1.13 -5.97
N LYS A 41 2.03 -1.17 -6.92
CA LYS A 41 1.60 -0.04 -7.72
C LYS A 41 0.14 0.25 -7.39
N VAL A 42 -0.18 1.52 -7.16
CA VAL A 42 -1.54 2.02 -6.97
C VAL A 42 -1.92 2.89 -8.14
N GLU A 43 -3.07 2.61 -8.75
CA GLU A 43 -3.74 3.50 -9.69
C GLU A 43 -5.07 3.93 -9.10
N LEU A 44 -5.30 5.25 -9.02
CA LEU A 44 -6.55 5.84 -8.56
C LEU A 44 -7.22 6.55 -9.72
N HIS A 45 -8.48 6.21 -9.98
CA HIS A 45 -9.31 6.83 -11.00
C HIS A 45 -10.46 7.54 -10.30
N GLN A 46 -10.47 8.87 -10.41
CA GLN A 46 -11.51 9.70 -9.81
C GLN A 46 -12.36 10.35 -10.90
N TYR A 47 -13.67 10.31 -10.71
CA TYR A 47 -14.63 10.75 -11.71
C TYR A 47 -15.69 11.66 -11.11
N ASN A 48 -16.15 12.64 -11.87
CA ASN A 48 -17.34 13.40 -11.48
C ASN A 48 -18.60 12.57 -11.77
N CYS A 49 -19.53 12.52 -10.80
CA CYS A 49 -20.82 11.83 -10.91
C CYS A 49 -20.71 10.30 -11.12
N GLN A 50 -19.58 9.67 -10.78
CA GLN A 50 -19.41 8.21 -10.79
C GLN A 50 -18.62 7.77 -9.56
N HIS A 51 -18.54 6.46 -9.32
CA HIS A 51 -17.73 5.93 -8.23
C HIS A 51 -16.24 6.02 -8.57
N ASP A 52 -15.46 6.58 -7.66
CA ASP A 52 -14.01 6.49 -7.71
C ASP A 52 -13.61 5.01 -7.58
N THR A 53 -12.58 4.63 -8.32
CA THR A 53 -12.05 3.26 -8.32
C THR A 53 -10.55 3.28 -8.09
N PHE A 54 -10.03 2.24 -7.45
CA PHE A 54 -8.59 2.05 -7.31
C PHE A 54 -8.20 0.63 -7.72
N THR A 55 -7.00 0.50 -8.28
CA THR A 55 -6.37 -0.77 -8.62
C THR A 55 -5.03 -0.86 -7.91
N ILE A 56 -4.77 -2.02 -7.31
CA ILE A 56 -3.49 -2.34 -6.68
C ILE A 56 -2.90 -3.52 -7.42
N GLU A 57 -1.71 -3.32 -7.96
CA GLU A 57 -0.92 -4.37 -8.60
C GLU A 57 0.30 -4.65 -7.71
N THR A 58 0.55 -5.91 -7.42
CA THR A 58 1.69 -6.34 -6.60
C THR A 58 2.18 -7.70 -7.11
N PRO A 59 3.46 -8.05 -6.91
CA PRO A 59 3.96 -9.39 -7.18
C PRO A 59 3.14 -10.47 -6.49
N GLU A 60 3.09 -11.67 -7.06
CA GLU A 60 2.40 -12.82 -6.46
C GLU A 60 2.97 -13.18 -5.08
N ASP A 61 4.29 -13.02 -4.91
CA ASP A 61 5.02 -13.35 -3.68
C ASP A 61 4.90 -12.26 -2.60
N SER A 62 4.36 -11.08 -2.93
CA SER A 62 4.22 -9.97 -1.98
C SER A 62 3.14 -10.17 -0.92
N PHE A 63 2.55 -11.36 -0.86
CA PHE A 63 1.62 -11.71 0.20
C PHE A 63 2.22 -12.71 1.19
N ASP A 64 3.54 -12.92 1.22
CA ASP A 64 4.26 -13.88 2.09
C ASP A 64 3.89 -13.93 3.59
N ALA A 65 3.19 -12.92 4.14
CA ALA A 65 2.60 -13.01 5.49
C ALA A 65 1.35 -13.92 5.56
N PHE A 66 0.71 -14.17 4.41
CA PHE A 66 -0.22 -15.25 4.11
C PHE A 66 0.61 -16.34 3.45
N ASN A 67 1.01 -17.35 4.21
CA ASN A 67 1.89 -18.45 3.79
C ASN A 67 1.29 -19.38 2.71
N GLU A 68 0.25 -18.93 1.99
CA GLU A 68 -0.62 -19.70 1.11
C GLU A 68 -1.09 -18.83 -0.07
N TYR A 69 -1.33 -19.46 -1.22
CA TYR A 69 -1.58 -18.78 -2.50
C TYR A 69 -2.68 -17.71 -2.37
N ILE A 70 -2.48 -16.51 -2.94
CA ILE A 70 -3.45 -15.39 -2.92
C ILE A 70 -4.87 -15.86 -3.31
N MET A 71 -4.98 -16.82 -4.22
CA MET A 71 -6.27 -17.35 -4.66
C MET A 71 -7.02 -18.12 -3.56
N GLU A 72 -6.31 -18.77 -2.62
CA GLU A 72 -6.91 -19.51 -1.50
C GLU A 72 -7.54 -18.54 -0.48
N HIS A 73 -6.89 -17.40 -0.22
CA HIS A 73 -7.40 -16.34 0.67
C HIS A 73 -8.11 -15.18 -0.06
N SER A 74 -8.28 -15.26 -1.37
CA SER A 74 -8.96 -14.22 -2.16
C SER A 74 -10.39 -13.97 -1.65
N ARG A 75 -11.05 -15.02 -1.17
CA ARG A 75 -12.38 -14.92 -0.54
C ARG A 75 -12.37 -14.13 0.76
N ASP A 76 -11.29 -14.19 1.53
CA ASP A 76 -11.17 -13.50 2.82
C ASP A 76 -10.92 -12.00 2.64
N LEU A 77 -10.28 -11.63 1.53
CA LEU A 77 -9.99 -10.24 1.14
C LEU A 77 -11.16 -9.56 0.43
N LEU A 78 -11.98 -10.30 -0.32
CA LEU A 78 -13.16 -9.74 -0.98
C LEU A 78 -14.14 -9.18 0.07
N GLY A 79 -14.66 -7.98 -0.17
CA GLY A 79 -15.55 -7.30 0.76
C GLY A 79 -14.83 -6.61 1.92
N GLN A 80 -13.52 -6.81 2.09
CA GLN A 80 -12.78 -6.11 3.14
C GLN A 80 -12.56 -4.64 2.77
N PRO A 81 -12.60 -3.73 3.76
CA PRO A 81 -12.25 -2.34 3.54
C PRO A 81 -10.74 -2.24 3.32
N LEU A 82 -10.36 -1.40 2.36
CA LEU A 82 -8.98 -1.04 2.10
C LEU A 82 -8.86 0.48 2.07
N THR A 83 -7.84 0.99 2.75
CA THR A 83 -7.54 2.41 2.84
C THR A 83 -6.13 2.68 2.34
N ILE A 84 -6.05 3.53 1.32
CA ILE A 84 -4.82 4.07 0.73
C ILE A 84 -4.54 5.40 1.42
N LYS A 85 -3.38 5.55 2.04
CA LYS A 85 -2.96 6.78 2.72
C LYS A 85 -1.74 7.36 2.03
N PHE A 86 -1.84 8.63 1.67
CA PHE A 86 -0.72 9.42 1.18
C PHE A 86 -0.13 10.21 2.34
N TYR A 87 1.13 9.92 2.66
CA TYR A 87 1.91 10.61 3.67
C TYR A 87 2.87 11.59 3.01
N GLN A 88 2.92 12.81 3.53
CA GLN A 88 3.87 13.83 3.13
C GLN A 88 4.18 14.73 4.33
N TYR A 89 5.44 15.11 4.51
CA TYR A 89 5.86 15.97 5.63
C TYR A 89 5.43 15.45 7.02
N GLY A 90 5.60 14.16 7.28
CA GLY A 90 5.30 13.59 8.60
C GLY A 90 3.81 13.37 8.90
N LYS A 91 2.91 13.60 7.94
CA LYS A 91 1.46 13.50 8.16
C LYS A 91 0.73 12.88 6.97
N VAL A 92 -0.46 12.33 7.23
CA VAL A 92 -1.40 11.94 6.17
C VAL A 92 -1.98 13.21 5.55
N VAL A 93 -1.76 13.40 4.25
CA VAL A 93 -2.31 14.53 3.49
C VAL A 93 -3.62 14.16 2.80
N GLN A 94 -3.77 12.90 2.40
CA GLN A 94 -4.98 12.42 1.74
C GLN A 94 -5.15 10.92 2.01
N HIS A 95 -6.39 10.46 2.03
CA HIS A 95 -6.69 9.04 2.06
C HIS A 95 -7.89 8.72 1.18
N PHE A 96 -7.89 7.49 0.66
CA PHE A 96 -8.98 6.91 -0.11
C PHE A 96 -9.37 5.59 0.53
N SER A 97 -10.65 5.42 0.79
CA SER A 97 -11.18 4.19 1.37
C SER A 97 -12.23 3.61 0.45
N GLY A 98 -12.19 2.31 0.26
CA GLY A 98 -13.23 1.58 -0.42
C GLY A 98 -13.18 0.10 -0.07
N ILE A 99 -13.85 -0.71 -0.87
CA ILE A 99 -14.00 -2.14 -0.63
C ILE A 99 -13.30 -2.89 -1.74
N ILE A 100 -12.63 -3.99 -1.40
CA ILE A 100 -12.04 -4.89 -2.39
C ILE A 100 -13.17 -5.64 -3.09
N THR A 101 -13.45 -5.30 -4.35
CA THR A 101 -14.55 -5.88 -5.13
C THR A 101 -14.10 -6.99 -6.07
N ARG A 102 -12.82 -7.04 -6.43
CA ARG A 102 -12.27 -8.01 -7.37
C ARG A 102 -10.80 -8.27 -7.08
N ILE A 103 -10.42 -9.55 -7.17
CA ILE A 103 -9.04 -10.02 -7.11
C ILE A 103 -8.83 -10.95 -8.31
N TYR A 104 -7.72 -10.78 -9.02
CA TYR A 104 -7.36 -11.67 -10.13
C TYR A 104 -5.84 -11.72 -10.27
N CYS A 105 -5.31 -12.88 -10.64
CA CYS A 105 -3.91 -13.03 -11.01
C CYS A 105 -3.77 -12.86 -12.53
N LYS A 106 -2.95 -11.90 -12.96
CA LYS A 106 -2.65 -11.68 -14.37
C LYS A 106 -1.59 -12.71 -14.80
N ARG A 107 -2.02 -13.94 -15.10
CA ARG A 107 -1.13 -14.94 -15.71
C ARG A 107 -0.63 -14.41 -17.06
N GLN A 108 0.67 -14.22 -17.21
CA GLN A 108 1.28 -14.15 -18.54
C GLN A 108 1.36 -15.58 -19.08
N THR A 109 0.30 -16.04 -19.73
CA THR A 109 0.44 -17.16 -20.68
C THR A 109 1.22 -16.61 -21.87
N GLY A 110 2.47 -17.06 -22.01
CA GLY A 110 3.27 -16.91 -23.22
C GLY A 110 2.79 -17.79 -24.35
#